data_AF-J9FI75-F1
#
_entry.id   AF-J9FI75-F1
#
_cell.length_a   1.000
_cell.length_b   1.000
_cell.length_c   1.000
_cell.angle_alpha   90.00
_cell.angle_beta   90.00
_cell.angle_gamma   90.00
#
_symmetry.space_group_name_H-M   'P 1'
#
loop_
_entity.id
_entity.type
_entity.pdbx_description
1 polymer ?
#
loop_
_entity_poly.entity_id
_entity_poly.type
_entity_poly.pdbx_seq_one_letter_code
_entity_poly.pdbx_strand_id
1 'polypeptide(L)'
;KAAAAVNTYANIRSGADIHSERVGKLPAGAVVTVEGEENGWMKISSGDVEGYIRGDLLVHGEDAKVLFESVHGEGEIVGAQSLDTPASDSDLALMAAIIECEAGGECYEGKIGVGAVVMNRVRSSRFPNTLSEVIYQSGQFTPAATGKLASVLSRGASQACYDAARDVFAGANTIGDRLFFHAGGGKGLTIGNQTFY
;
A
#
# COMPACT_ATOMS: atom_id res chain seq x y z
N LYS A 1 -6.43 -5.51 25.06
CA LYS A 1 -5.38 -5.34 24.02
C LYS A 1 -4.64 -6.66 23.86
N ALA A 2 -4.11 -6.91 22.68
CA ALA A 2 -3.31 -8.09 22.36
C ALA A 2 -2.06 -7.67 21.60
N ALA A 3 -1.01 -8.49 21.64
CA ALA A 3 0.22 -8.28 20.89
C ALA A 3 0.49 -9.47 19.95
N ALA A 4 1.14 -9.20 18.82
CA ALA A 4 1.45 -10.24 17.85
C ALA A 4 2.62 -11.13 18.28
N ALA A 5 2.32 -12.38 18.62
CA ALA A 5 3.29 -13.43 18.93
C ALA A 5 3.80 -14.09 17.63
N VAL A 6 4.52 -13.31 16.83
CA VAL A 6 5.07 -13.72 15.53
C VAL A 6 6.52 -13.27 15.39
N ASN A 7 7.28 -13.90 14.48
CA ASN A 7 8.70 -13.55 14.27
C ASN A 7 8.89 -12.26 13.45
N THR A 8 7.99 -11.97 12.51
CA THR A 8 8.12 -10.82 11.60
C THR A 8 6.87 -9.97 11.60
N TYR A 9 5.78 -10.47 11.03
CA TYR A 9 4.46 -9.84 11.06
C TYR A 9 3.36 -10.87 10.79
N ALA A 10 2.15 -10.56 11.23
CA ALA A 10 0.93 -11.26 10.87
C ALA A 10 0.12 -10.43 9.85
N ASN A 11 -0.65 -11.10 9.01
CA ASN A 11 -1.56 -10.43 8.07
C ASN A 11 -2.89 -10.13 8.75
N ILE A 12 -3.38 -8.91 8.56
CA ILE A 12 -4.74 -8.49 8.91
C ILE A 12 -5.57 -8.51 7.63
N ARG A 13 -6.75 -9.12 7.68
CA ARG A 13 -7.61 -9.36 6.51
C ARG A 13 -8.99 -8.74 6.64
N SER A 14 -9.67 -8.52 5.52
CA SER A 14 -11.02 -7.96 5.48
C SER A 14 -12.10 -8.92 5.98
N GLY A 15 -11.83 -10.23 6.00
CA GLY A 15 -12.74 -11.27 6.50
C GLY A 15 -12.06 -12.30 7.42
N ALA A 16 -12.88 -13.03 8.18
CA ALA A 16 -12.46 -14.08 9.12
C ALA A 16 -12.05 -15.38 8.41
N ASP A 17 -11.21 -15.27 7.37
CA ASP A 17 -10.74 -16.39 6.56
C ASP A 17 -9.44 -16.05 5.81
N ILE A 18 -8.73 -17.06 5.36
CA ILE A 18 -7.43 -16.90 4.68
C ILE A 18 -7.52 -16.41 3.23
N HIS A 19 -8.70 -16.41 2.63
CA HIS A 19 -8.95 -16.06 1.23
C HIS A 19 -9.36 -14.60 1.05
N SER A 20 -9.89 -13.96 2.10
CA SER A 20 -10.23 -12.54 2.12
C SER A 20 -9.01 -11.63 1.90
N GLU A 21 -9.27 -10.43 1.40
CA GLU A 21 -8.23 -9.46 1.07
C GLU A 21 -7.41 -9.08 2.30
N ARG A 22 -6.13 -8.76 2.12
CA ARG A 22 -5.31 -8.22 3.21
C ARG A 22 -5.58 -6.73 3.29
N VAL A 23 -5.76 -6.21 4.50
CA VAL A 23 -6.02 -4.79 4.79
C VAL A 23 -4.92 -4.16 5.65
N GLY A 24 -4.06 -4.98 6.25
CA GLY A 24 -2.97 -4.52 7.08
C GLY A 24 -1.94 -5.60 7.37
N LYS A 25 -0.87 -5.19 8.05
CA LYS A 25 0.10 -6.09 8.68
C LYS A 25 0.29 -5.69 10.13
N LEU A 26 0.48 -6.68 10.99
CA LEU A 26 0.77 -6.48 12.40
C LEU A 26 2.19 -6.97 12.70
N PRO A 27 3.19 -6.08 12.84
CA PRO A 27 4.56 -6.47 13.15
C PRO A 27 4.68 -7.27 14.44
N ALA A 28 5.77 -8.03 14.59
CA ALA A 28 6.10 -8.75 15.82
C ALA A 28 6.00 -7.83 17.05
N GLY A 29 5.32 -8.30 18.10
CA GLY A 29 5.09 -7.54 19.33
C GLY A 29 4.15 -6.34 19.20
N ALA A 30 3.72 -5.94 18.00
CA ALA A 30 2.83 -4.80 17.81
C ALA A 30 1.44 -5.08 18.42
N VAL A 31 0.82 -4.01 18.92
CA VAL A 31 -0.36 -4.06 19.79
C VAL A 31 -1.62 -3.65 19.04
N VAL A 32 -2.70 -4.40 19.26
CA VAL A 32 -4.04 -4.13 18.73
C VAL A 32 -5.11 -4.18 19.81
N THR A 33 -6.24 -3.55 19.52
CA THR A 33 -7.49 -3.75 20.25
C THR A 33 -8.21 -4.94 19.62
N VAL A 34 -8.76 -5.83 20.45
CA VAL A 34 -9.58 -6.97 20.00
C VAL A 34 -11.02 -6.65 20.36
N GLU A 35 -11.91 -6.77 19.38
CA GLU A 35 -13.32 -6.35 19.47
C GLU A 35 -14.29 -7.53 19.42
N GLY A 36 -13.85 -8.67 18.90
CA GLY A 36 -14.67 -9.86 18.79
C GLY A 36 -13.89 -11.04 18.26
N GLU A 37 -14.54 -12.19 18.26
CA GLU A 37 -14.00 -13.44 17.75
C GLU A 37 -15.04 -14.11 16.84
N GLU A 38 -14.58 -14.59 15.70
CA GLU A 38 -15.38 -15.37 14.76
C GLU A 38 -14.52 -16.49 14.17
N ASN A 39 -14.92 -17.75 14.41
CA ASN A 39 -14.27 -18.93 13.82
C ASN A 39 -12.74 -19.00 14.03
N GLY A 40 -12.25 -18.60 15.21
CA GLY A 40 -10.81 -18.58 15.53
C GLY A 40 -10.05 -17.38 14.95
N TRP A 41 -10.75 -16.42 14.33
CA TRP A 41 -10.23 -15.12 13.95
C TRP A 41 -10.69 -14.07 14.94
N MET A 42 -9.79 -13.18 15.29
CA MET A 42 -10.05 -12.03 16.12
C MET A 42 -10.33 -10.83 15.23
N LYS A 43 -11.49 -10.21 15.42
CA LYS A 43 -11.75 -8.87 14.87
C LYS A 43 -10.94 -7.88 15.69
N ILE A 44 -10.11 -7.09 15.02
CA ILE A 44 -9.16 -6.16 15.65
C ILE A 44 -9.25 -4.76 15.04
N SER A 45 -8.82 -3.79 15.83
CA SER A 45 -8.62 -2.39 15.42
C SER A 45 -7.31 -1.83 15.96
N SER A 46 -6.60 -1.04 15.16
CA SER A 46 -5.39 -0.32 15.57
C SER A 46 -5.11 0.85 14.62
N GLY A 47 -5.25 2.08 15.11
CA GLY A 47 -5.26 3.28 14.26
C GLY A 47 -6.39 3.21 13.23
N ASP A 48 -6.04 3.42 11.96
CA ASP A 48 -6.98 3.33 10.83
C ASP A 48 -7.18 1.89 10.29
N VAL A 49 -6.54 0.89 10.89
CA VAL A 49 -6.65 -0.50 10.45
C VAL A 49 -7.71 -1.24 11.23
N GLU A 50 -8.74 -1.69 10.53
CA GLU A 50 -9.74 -2.64 11.03
C GLU A 50 -9.72 -3.92 10.19
N GLY A 51 -9.85 -5.08 10.83
CA GLY A 51 -9.94 -6.35 10.12
C GLY A 51 -9.86 -7.56 11.03
N TYR A 52 -9.48 -8.69 10.46
CA TYR A 52 -9.43 -9.98 11.11
C TYR A 52 -8.01 -10.55 11.07
N ILE A 53 -7.57 -11.09 12.20
CA ILE A 53 -6.28 -11.78 12.36
C ILE A 53 -6.53 -13.11 13.07
N ARG A 54 -5.75 -14.15 12.78
CA ARG A 54 -5.92 -15.43 13.48
C ARG A 54 -5.61 -15.26 14.97
N GLY A 55 -6.47 -15.77 15.83
CA GLY A 55 -6.34 -15.63 17.29
C GLY A 55 -5.09 -16.31 17.85
N ASP A 56 -4.63 -17.40 17.21
CA ASP A 56 -3.41 -18.12 17.62
C ASP A 56 -2.10 -17.34 17.39
N LEU A 57 -2.16 -16.22 16.69
CA LEU A 57 -1.02 -15.31 16.48
C LEU A 57 -0.98 -14.17 17.50
N LEU A 58 -1.93 -14.13 18.44
CA LEU A 58 -2.06 -13.09 19.43
C LEU A 58 -1.85 -13.63 20.84
N VAL A 59 -1.14 -12.83 21.64
CA VAL A 59 -1.10 -12.98 23.10
C VAL A 59 -1.84 -11.82 23.76
N HIS A 60 -2.39 -12.05 24.94
CA HIS A 60 -3.31 -11.12 25.61
C HIS A 60 -2.81 -10.75 27.01
N GLY A 61 -3.37 -9.68 27.58
CA GLY A 61 -3.13 -9.32 28.98
C GLY A 61 -1.67 -8.99 29.27
N GLU A 62 -1.13 -9.53 30.37
CA GLU A 62 0.25 -9.27 30.80
C GLU A 62 1.28 -9.85 29.82
N ASP A 63 0.99 -11.01 29.22
CA ASP A 63 1.88 -11.62 28.22
C ASP A 63 2.06 -10.73 26.99
N ALA A 64 1.01 -10.01 26.60
CA ALA A 64 1.08 -9.03 25.51
C ALA A 64 2.00 -7.87 25.85
N LYS A 65 1.97 -7.40 27.10
CA LYS A 65 2.81 -6.32 27.58
C LYS A 65 4.28 -6.75 27.64
N VAL A 66 4.55 -7.91 28.24
CA VAL A 66 5.90 -8.50 28.30
C VAL A 66 6.47 -8.68 26.89
N LEU A 67 5.65 -9.21 25.96
CA LEU A 67 6.08 -9.38 24.58
C LEU A 67 6.41 -8.04 23.92
N PHE A 68 5.54 -7.04 24.04
CA PHE A 68 5.79 -5.71 23.48
C PHE A 68 7.10 -5.11 24.01
N GLU A 69 7.30 -5.11 25.33
CA GLU A 69 8.51 -4.58 25.98
C GLU A 69 9.76 -5.34 25.52
N SER A 70 9.68 -6.66 25.34
CA SER A 70 10.81 -7.46 24.86
C SER A 70 11.23 -7.16 23.42
N VAL A 71 10.28 -6.72 22.57
CA VAL A 71 10.52 -6.47 21.15
C VAL A 71 10.85 -4.99 20.89
N HIS A 72 10.15 -4.08 21.55
CA HIS A 72 10.18 -2.63 21.26
C HIS A 72 10.74 -1.78 22.41
N GLY A 73 10.95 -2.35 23.60
CA GLY A 73 11.40 -1.63 24.79
C GLY A 73 10.30 -0.74 25.43
N GLU A 74 10.73 0.16 26.31
CA GLU A 74 9.86 1.16 26.93
C GLU A 74 9.67 2.35 25.98
N GLY A 75 8.85 2.14 24.94
CA GLY A 75 8.62 3.11 23.87
C GLY A 75 7.14 3.39 23.59
N GLU A 76 6.90 4.17 22.54
CA GLU A 76 5.56 4.40 22.01
C GLU A 76 4.96 3.09 21.47
N ILE A 77 3.66 2.89 21.68
CA ILE A 77 2.98 1.67 21.24
C ILE A 77 3.01 1.57 19.72
N VAL A 78 3.64 0.50 19.22
CA VAL A 78 3.61 0.13 17.80
C VAL A 78 2.30 -0.58 17.50
N GLY A 79 1.51 -0.02 16.58
CA GLY A 79 0.22 -0.56 16.14
C GLY A 79 0.28 -1.37 14.85
N ALA A 80 -0.89 -1.70 14.30
CA ALA A 80 -1.00 -2.24 12.96
C ALA A 80 -0.55 -1.22 11.91
N GLN A 81 -0.03 -1.73 10.80
CA GLN A 81 0.33 -0.93 9.63
C GLN A 81 -0.69 -1.20 8.53
N SER A 82 -1.40 -0.16 8.12
CA SER A 82 -2.34 -0.25 6.99
C SER A 82 -1.59 -0.60 5.71
N LEU A 83 -2.26 -1.35 4.83
CA LEU A 83 -1.80 -1.47 3.44
C LEU A 83 -2.19 -0.24 2.61
N ASP A 84 -3.24 0.47 3.04
CA ASP A 84 -3.78 1.68 2.43
C ASP A 84 -3.80 2.81 3.46
N THR A 85 -2.65 3.24 3.98
CA THR A 85 -2.61 4.54 4.68
C THR A 85 -3.09 5.60 3.69
N PRO A 86 -4.03 6.50 4.04
CA PRO A 86 -4.37 7.63 3.17
C PRO A 86 -3.08 8.33 2.83
N ALA A 87 -2.84 8.56 1.54
CA ALA A 87 -1.54 8.99 1.04
C ALA A 87 -1.00 10.12 1.92
N SER A 88 0.03 9.81 2.70
CA SER A 88 0.78 10.84 3.41
C SER A 88 1.18 11.91 2.40
N ASP A 89 1.40 13.17 2.81
CA ASP A 89 1.86 14.19 1.86
C ASP A 89 3.09 13.71 1.05
N SER A 90 3.91 12.85 1.65
CA SER A 90 4.98 12.10 0.99
C SER A 90 4.51 11.09 -0.06
N ASP A 91 3.50 10.26 0.20
CA ASP A 91 2.95 9.30 -0.77
C ASP A 91 2.21 10.00 -1.91
N LEU A 92 1.50 11.09 -1.60
CA LEU A 92 0.88 11.92 -2.61
C LEU A 92 1.93 12.55 -3.52
N ALA A 93 2.99 13.11 -2.95
CA ALA A 93 4.11 13.63 -3.72
C ALA A 93 4.82 12.53 -4.53
N LEU A 94 4.99 11.33 -3.97
CA LEU A 94 5.63 10.20 -4.64
C LEU A 94 4.79 9.68 -5.81
N MET A 95 3.49 9.50 -5.63
CA MET A 95 2.56 9.11 -6.69
C MET A 95 2.50 10.17 -7.79
N ALA A 96 2.36 11.44 -7.43
CA ALA A 96 2.33 12.53 -8.41
C ALA A 96 3.65 12.62 -9.20
N ALA A 97 4.80 12.45 -8.51
CA ALA A 97 6.10 12.51 -9.13
C ALA A 97 6.33 11.34 -10.11
N ILE A 98 5.92 10.12 -9.76
CA ILE A 98 6.06 9.00 -10.69
C ILE A 98 5.10 9.12 -11.88
N ILE A 99 3.86 9.58 -11.66
CA ILE A 99 2.91 9.89 -12.75
C ILE A 99 3.51 10.92 -13.70
N GLU A 100 4.16 11.96 -13.19
CA GLU A 100 4.80 12.94 -14.07
C GLU A 100 6.00 12.35 -14.83
N CYS A 101 6.78 11.50 -14.17
CA CYS A 101 7.94 10.90 -14.80
C CYS A 101 7.58 10.00 -15.99
N GLU A 102 6.47 9.28 -15.89
CA GLU A 102 5.98 8.29 -16.87
C GLU A 102 4.96 8.86 -17.86
N ALA A 103 4.06 9.73 -17.39
CA ALA A 103 2.88 10.21 -18.11
C ALA A 103 2.68 11.74 -18.04
N GLY A 104 3.72 12.51 -17.71
CA GLY A 104 3.62 13.98 -17.60
C GLY A 104 3.04 14.66 -18.84
N GLY A 105 3.41 14.18 -20.04
CA GLY A 105 2.92 14.67 -21.34
C GLY A 105 1.61 14.04 -21.82
N GLU A 106 1.04 13.08 -21.10
CA GLU A 106 -0.15 12.33 -21.53
C GLU A 106 -1.45 13.01 -21.10
N CYS A 107 -2.59 12.56 -21.64
CA CYS A 107 -3.91 13.03 -21.20
C CYS A 107 -4.18 12.66 -19.72
N TYR A 108 -5.17 13.31 -19.11
CA TYR A 108 -5.51 13.07 -17.70
C TYR A 108 -5.85 11.60 -17.42
N GLU A 109 -6.59 10.95 -18.32
CA GLU A 109 -6.92 9.52 -18.23
C GLU A 109 -5.67 8.62 -18.29
N GLY A 110 -4.65 9.02 -19.06
CA GLY A 110 -3.36 8.34 -19.13
C GLY A 110 -2.54 8.51 -17.84
N LYS A 111 -2.65 9.67 -17.19
CA LYS A 111 -2.06 9.91 -15.86
C LYS A 111 -2.72 9.04 -14.79
N ILE A 112 -4.06 8.97 -14.77
CA ILE A 112 -4.80 8.05 -13.89
C ILE A 112 -4.40 6.60 -14.20
N GLY A 113 -4.24 6.24 -15.47
CA GLY A 113 -3.84 4.89 -15.87
C GLY A 113 -2.50 4.46 -15.26
N VAL A 114 -1.48 5.32 -15.31
CA VAL A 114 -0.18 5.02 -14.67
C VAL A 114 -0.32 4.88 -13.16
N GLY A 115 -1.00 5.80 -12.49
CA GLY A 115 -1.22 5.70 -11.04
C GLY A 115 -2.02 4.44 -10.65
N ALA A 116 -2.99 4.06 -11.47
CA ALA A 116 -3.76 2.83 -11.28
C ALA A 116 -2.89 1.57 -11.43
N VAL A 117 -1.89 1.53 -12.32
CA VAL A 117 -0.91 0.42 -12.37
C VAL A 117 -0.18 0.28 -11.04
N VAL A 118 0.24 1.41 -10.46
CA VAL A 118 0.94 1.41 -9.16
C VAL A 118 0.03 0.82 -8.08
N MET A 119 -1.21 1.29 -7.96
CA MET A 119 -2.15 0.78 -6.96
C MET A 119 -2.57 -0.68 -7.21
N ASN A 120 -2.73 -1.09 -8.46
CA ASN A 120 -3.00 -2.49 -8.81
C ASN A 120 -1.85 -3.40 -8.37
N ARG A 121 -0.60 -2.94 -8.49
CA ARG A 121 0.57 -3.67 -7.99
C ARG A 121 0.59 -3.72 -6.47
N VAL A 122 0.35 -2.60 -5.79
CA VAL A 122 0.27 -2.58 -4.31
C VAL A 122 -0.77 -3.59 -3.80
N ARG A 123 -1.90 -3.74 -4.50
CA ARG A 123 -2.97 -4.70 -4.18
C ARG A 123 -2.67 -6.14 -4.59
N SER A 124 -1.72 -6.35 -5.50
CA SER A 124 -1.42 -7.66 -6.05
C SER A 124 -0.38 -8.40 -5.20
N SER A 125 -0.68 -9.65 -4.85
CA SER A 125 0.26 -10.53 -4.12
C SER A 125 1.56 -10.84 -4.89
N ARG A 126 1.65 -10.47 -6.18
CA ARG A 126 2.82 -10.66 -7.05
C ARG A 126 3.88 -9.56 -6.90
N PHE A 127 3.56 -8.46 -6.21
CA PHE A 127 4.40 -7.29 -6.07
C PHE A 127 4.57 -6.91 -4.59
N PRO A 128 5.51 -6.02 -4.26
CA PRO A 128 5.58 -5.39 -2.94
C PRO A 128 4.27 -4.67 -2.60
N ASN A 129 4.01 -4.51 -1.31
CA ASN A 129 2.68 -4.10 -0.83
C ASN A 129 2.68 -2.66 -0.30
N THR A 130 3.65 -1.84 -0.70
CA THR A 130 3.69 -0.41 -0.36
C THR A 130 3.99 0.40 -1.60
N LEU A 131 3.47 1.62 -1.67
CA LEU A 131 3.68 2.54 -2.78
C LEU A 131 5.18 2.71 -3.09
N SER A 132 5.97 2.98 -2.05
CA SER A 132 7.41 3.15 -2.17
C SER A 132 8.10 1.90 -2.71
N GLU A 133 7.85 0.73 -2.14
CA GLU A 133 8.50 -0.50 -2.61
C GLU A 133 8.11 -0.83 -4.05
N VAL A 134 6.85 -0.60 -4.47
CA VAL A 134 6.41 -0.80 -5.86
C VAL A 134 7.11 0.16 -6.83
N ILE A 135 7.26 1.43 -6.45
CA ILE A 135 7.90 2.45 -7.30
C ILE A 135 9.40 2.25 -7.40
N TYR A 136 10.07 1.87 -6.31
CA TYR A 136 11.53 1.68 -6.27
C TYR A 136 11.97 0.27 -6.69
N GLN A 137 11.04 -0.68 -6.87
CA GLN A 137 11.38 -2.00 -7.41
C GLN A 137 11.95 -1.87 -8.82
N SER A 138 13.03 -2.63 -9.11
CA SER A 138 13.60 -2.70 -10.46
C SER A 138 12.57 -3.20 -11.48
N GLY A 139 12.34 -2.44 -12.55
CA GLY A 139 11.40 -2.81 -13.61
C GLY A 139 10.81 -1.61 -14.33
N GLN A 140 9.47 -1.55 -14.37
CA GLN A 140 8.73 -0.59 -15.20
C GLN A 140 8.91 0.88 -14.81
N PHE A 141 9.25 1.20 -13.56
CA PHE A 141 9.41 2.57 -13.06
C PHE A 141 10.88 3.00 -13.04
N THR A 142 11.51 3.01 -14.22
CA THR A 142 12.93 3.39 -14.40
C THR A 142 13.35 4.78 -13.84
N PRO A 143 12.48 5.80 -13.75
CA PRO A 143 12.81 7.11 -13.16
C PRO A 143 13.25 7.06 -11.69
N ALA A 144 12.84 6.04 -10.94
CA ALA A 144 13.23 5.84 -9.55
C ALA A 144 14.75 5.57 -9.39
N ALA A 145 15.36 4.88 -10.35
CA ALA A 145 16.78 4.53 -10.33
C ALA A 145 17.69 5.60 -10.96
N THR A 146 17.13 6.51 -11.77
CA THR A 146 17.90 7.45 -12.60
C THR A 146 17.99 8.86 -12.02
N GLY A 147 17.44 9.10 -10.82
CA GLY A 147 17.44 10.40 -10.15
C GLY A 147 16.41 11.39 -10.70
N LYS A 148 15.73 11.09 -11.82
CA LYS A 148 14.62 11.90 -12.36
C LYS A 148 13.47 11.98 -11.36
N LEU A 149 13.10 10.86 -10.73
CA LEU A 149 12.07 10.84 -9.69
C LEU A 149 12.44 11.76 -8.51
N ALA A 150 13.69 11.67 -8.03
CA ALA A 150 14.19 12.53 -6.96
C ALA A 150 14.15 14.02 -7.34
N SER A 151 14.47 14.35 -8.60
CA SER A 151 14.35 15.72 -9.11
C SER A 151 12.90 16.22 -9.12
N VAL A 152 11.94 15.40 -9.56
CA VAL A 152 10.51 15.77 -9.56
C VAL A 152 9.99 15.91 -8.12
N LEU A 153 10.36 15.00 -7.22
CA LEU A 153 10.03 15.10 -5.79
C LEU A 153 10.54 16.39 -5.17
N SER A 154 11.78 16.79 -5.46
CA SER A 154 12.36 18.01 -4.91
C SER A 154 11.73 19.29 -5.45
N ARG A 155 11.33 19.33 -6.72
CA ARG A 155 10.73 20.53 -7.32
C ARG A 155 9.20 20.59 -7.18
N GLY A 156 8.57 19.47 -6.81
CA GLY A 156 7.12 19.29 -6.87
C GLY A 156 6.64 18.88 -8.26
N ALA A 157 5.72 17.92 -8.30
CA ALA A 157 5.08 17.52 -9.53
C ALA A 157 4.11 18.59 -10.07
N SER A 158 3.73 18.50 -11.35
CA SER A 158 2.70 19.37 -11.93
C SER A 158 1.35 19.18 -11.23
N GLN A 159 0.53 20.23 -11.19
CA GLN A 159 -0.79 20.19 -10.54
C GLN A 159 -1.67 19.06 -11.09
N ALA A 160 -1.67 18.86 -12.41
CA ALA A 160 -2.42 17.77 -13.05
C ALA A 160 -1.99 16.37 -12.59
N CYS A 161 -0.71 16.18 -12.21
CA CYS A 161 -0.25 14.90 -11.67
C CYS A 161 -0.64 14.73 -10.20
N TYR A 162 -0.67 15.81 -9.41
CA TYR A 162 -1.22 15.79 -8.06
C TYR A 162 -2.72 15.48 -8.05
N ASP A 163 -3.48 16.09 -8.95
CA ASP A 163 -4.92 15.85 -9.06
C ASP A 163 -5.19 14.39 -9.47
N ALA A 164 -4.47 13.88 -10.48
CA ALA A 164 -4.55 12.47 -10.86
C ALA A 164 -4.16 11.51 -9.73
N ALA A 165 -3.11 11.84 -8.95
CA ALA A 165 -2.70 11.02 -7.81
C ALA A 165 -3.80 10.97 -6.73
N ARG A 166 -4.43 12.11 -6.39
CA ARG A 166 -5.56 12.15 -5.44
C ARG A 166 -6.73 11.31 -5.93
N ASP A 167 -7.08 11.42 -7.21
CA ASP A 167 -8.16 10.65 -7.81
C ASP A 167 -7.86 9.15 -7.76
N VAL A 168 -6.61 8.75 -8.06
CA VAL A 168 -6.17 7.34 -7.95
C VAL A 168 -6.27 6.82 -6.52
N PHE A 169 -5.85 7.59 -5.52
CA PHE A 169 -6.01 7.22 -4.11
C PHE A 169 -7.49 7.16 -3.69
N ALA A 170 -8.35 8.00 -4.27
CA ALA A 170 -9.80 7.94 -4.10
C ALA A 170 -10.46 6.78 -4.86
N GLY A 171 -9.69 5.98 -5.61
CA GLY A 171 -10.15 4.77 -6.30
C GLY A 171 -10.39 4.93 -7.81
N ALA A 172 -10.06 6.07 -8.41
CA ALA A 172 -10.16 6.24 -9.85
C ALA A 172 -9.22 5.28 -10.58
N ASN A 173 -9.76 4.56 -11.57
CA ASN A 173 -9.02 3.57 -12.32
C ASN A 173 -9.58 3.48 -13.74
N THR A 174 -8.76 3.83 -14.74
CA THR A 174 -9.11 3.81 -16.16
C THR A 174 -8.70 2.52 -16.86
N ILE A 175 -8.05 1.58 -16.17
CA ILE A 175 -7.34 0.45 -16.76
C ILE A 175 -7.73 -0.92 -16.19
N GLY A 176 -8.68 -0.99 -15.27
CA GLY A 176 -9.08 -2.25 -14.62
C GLY A 176 -7.95 -2.83 -13.77
N ASP A 177 -7.68 -4.13 -13.91
CA ASP A 177 -6.72 -4.90 -13.13
C ASP A 177 -5.31 -4.99 -13.73
N ARG A 178 -5.05 -4.25 -14.82
CA ARG A 178 -3.78 -4.26 -15.56
C ARG A 178 -2.61 -3.84 -14.68
N LEU A 179 -1.48 -4.53 -14.84
CA LEU A 179 -0.31 -4.42 -13.95
C LEU A 179 0.91 -3.83 -14.66
N PHE A 180 0.82 -3.58 -15.96
CA PHE A 180 1.91 -3.10 -16.78
C PHE A 180 1.44 -2.06 -17.81
N PHE A 181 2.37 -1.22 -18.26
CA PHE A 181 2.18 -0.35 -19.43
C PHE A 181 3.47 -0.23 -20.24
N HIS A 182 3.35 0.24 -21.48
CA HIS A 182 4.44 0.70 -22.31
C HIS A 182 3.99 1.87 -23.20
N ALA A 183 4.95 2.65 -23.70
CA ALA A 183 4.67 3.69 -24.68
C ALA A 183 4.33 3.10 -26.06
N GLY A 184 3.47 3.77 -26.83
CA GLY A 184 2.97 3.35 -28.14
C GLY A 184 1.72 2.47 -28.06
N GLY A 185 1.14 2.21 -29.23
CA GLY A 185 0.00 1.30 -29.38
C GLY A 185 0.39 -0.18 -29.34
N GLY A 186 -0.57 -1.06 -29.10
CA GLY A 186 -0.30 -2.50 -29.06
C GLY A 186 -1.51 -3.35 -28.65
N LYS A 187 -1.26 -4.61 -28.28
CA LYS A 187 -2.29 -5.47 -27.69
C LYS A 187 -2.50 -5.07 -26.23
N GLY A 188 -3.62 -4.44 -25.92
CA GLY A 188 -3.96 -3.96 -24.58
C GLY A 188 -5.03 -2.88 -24.64
N LEU A 189 -5.25 -2.20 -23.53
CA LEU A 189 -6.04 -0.97 -23.51
C LEU A 189 -5.12 0.21 -23.79
N THR A 190 -5.37 0.97 -24.85
CA THR A 190 -4.57 2.15 -25.19
C THR A 190 -5.30 3.43 -24.77
N ILE A 191 -4.61 4.27 -23.99
CA ILE A 191 -5.08 5.60 -23.58
C ILE A 191 -3.96 6.59 -23.88
N GLY A 192 -4.22 7.57 -24.75
CA GLY A 192 -3.17 8.46 -25.26
C GLY A 192 -2.10 7.66 -26.02
N ASN A 193 -0.83 7.88 -25.69
CA ASN A 193 0.30 7.14 -26.25
C ASN A 193 0.77 5.99 -25.33
N GLN A 194 -0.09 5.49 -24.44
CA GLN A 194 0.24 4.42 -23.51
C GLN A 194 -0.67 3.21 -23.71
N THR A 195 -0.09 2.01 -23.75
CA THR A 195 -0.83 0.75 -23.79
C THR A 195 -0.64 -0.02 -22.49
N PHE A 196 -1.76 -0.36 -21.84
CA PHE A 196 -1.84 -1.06 -20.55
C PHE A 196 -2.20 -2.53 -20.74
N TYR A 197 -1.60 -3.44 -19.95
CA TYR A 197 -1.79 -4.89 -20.02
C TYR A 197 -1.48 -5.63 -18.70
#